data_AF-A0A1V5LYH7-F1
#
_entry.id   AF-A0A1V5LYH7-F1
#
_cell.length_a   1.000
_cell.length_b   1.000
_cell.length_c   1.000
_cell.angle_alpha   90.00
_cell.angle_beta   90.00
_cell.angle_gamma   90.00
#
_symmetry.space_group_name_H-M   'P 1'
#
loop_
_entity.id
_entity.type
_entity.pdbx_description
1 polymer ?
#
loop_
_entity_poly.entity_id
_entity_poly.type
_entity_poly.pdbx_seq_one_letter_code
_entity_poly.pdbx_strand_id
1 'polypeptide(L)'
;MCPRILDQTGGNLWSTLTVSADLVNERGIAGYFASLDDPDLADRVGKRPLVVKALRVSGGKFFKTDAVLSPADAERVRAENAKSLFLDKLAVAFLTEN
;
A
#
# COMPACT_ATOMS: atom_id res chain seq x y z
N MET A 1 -10.13 -7.04 4.57
CA MET A 1 -10.29 -6.34 3.27
C MET A 1 -8.99 -6.46 2.47
N CYS A 2 -9.06 -6.51 1.14
CA CYS A 2 -7.91 -6.66 0.25
C CYS A 2 -7.74 -5.36 -0.58
N PRO A 3 -7.02 -4.35 -0.06
CA PRO A 3 -6.72 -3.14 -0.84
C PRO A 3 -5.71 -3.44 -1.95
N ARG A 4 -5.77 -2.65 -3.02
CA ARG A 4 -4.79 -2.69 -4.11
C ARG A 4 -4.16 -1.32 -4.33
N ILE A 5 -2.96 -1.33 -4.90
CA ILE A 5 -2.33 -0.13 -5.44
C ILE A 5 -2.33 -0.27 -6.96
N LEU A 6 -2.88 0.74 -7.63
CA LEU A 6 -3.06 0.79 -9.07
C LEU A 6 -2.29 1.97 -9.64
N ASP A 7 -1.81 1.85 -10.87
CA ASP A 7 -1.42 3.01 -11.66
C ASP A 7 -2.65 3.71 -12.28
N GLN A 8 -2.44 4.89 -12.87
CA GLN A 8 -3.52 5.66 -13.50
C GLN A 8 -4.29 4.91 -14.60
N THR A 9 -3.68 3.92 -15.25
CA THR A 9 -4.30 3.14 -16.33
C THR A 9 -5.16 2.00 -15.80
N GLY A 10 -5.13 1.76 -14.48
CA GLY A 10 -5.79 0.62 -13.84
C GLY A 10 -4.90 -0.63 -13.77
N GLY A 11 -3.63 -0.53 -14.14
CA GLY A 11 -2.65 -1.60 -13.97
C GLY A 11 -2.34 -1.83 -12.50
N ASN A 12 -2.31 -3.10 -12.08
CA ASN A 12 -1.96 -3.46 -10.70
C ASN A 12 -0.45 -3.22 -10.46
N LEU A 13 -0.13 -2.37 -9.48
CA LEU A 13 1.21 -2.28 -8.89
C LEU A 13 1.37 -3.28 -7.75
N TRP A 14 0.29 -3.51 -6.99
CA TRP A 14 0.27 -4.43 -5.86
C TRP A 14 -1.13 -4.99 -5.61
N SER A 15 -1.20 -6.30 -5.43
CA SER A 15 -2.41 -7.06 -5.09
C SER A 15 -2.02 -8.33 -4.34
N THR A 16 -2.90 -8.83 -3.46
CA THR A 16 -2.56 -9.93 -2.56
C THR A 16 -2.74 -11.32 -3.15
N LEU A 17 -2.98 -11.43 -4.45
CA LEU A 17 -3.22 -12.73 -5.11
C LEU A 17 -2.01 -13.67 -5.02
N THR A 18 -0.83 -13.15 -4.66
CA THR A 18 0.43 -13.90 -4.65
C THR A 18 1.12 -13.96 -3.28
N VAL A 19 0.46 -13.54 -2.20
CA VAL A 19 1.09 -13.44 -0.87
C VAL A 19 0.80 -14.67 -0.01
N SER A 20 1.79 -15.09 0.80
CA SER A 20 1.65 -16.20 1.76
C SER A 20 0.50 -15.96 2.75
N ALA A 21 -0.34 -16.98 2.93
CA ALA A 21 -1.44 -16.96 3.88
C ALA A 21 -0.97 -16.73 5.33
N ASP A 22 0.18 -17.29 5.72
CA ASP A 22 0.73 -17.13 7.07
C ASP A 22 1.11 -15.67 7.35
N LEU A 23 1.72 -15.01 6.37
CA LEU A 23 2.10 -13.60 6.49
C LEU A 23 0.87 -12.68 6.58
N VAL A 24 -0.18 -13.02 5.81
CA VAL A 24 -1.48 -12.32 5.88
C VAL A 24 -2.15 -12.55 7.24
N ASN A 25 -2.07 -13.75 7.81
CA ASN A 25 -2.64 -14.04 9.12
C ASN A 25 -1.91 -13.32 10.25
N GLU A 26 -0.58 -13.21 10.18
CA GLU A 26 0.22 -12.54 11.22
C GLU A 26 0.04 -11.02 11.19
N ARG A 27 0.09 -10.41 9.99
CA ARG A 27 0.23 -8.96 9.85
C ARG A 27 -0.95 -8.28 9.17
N GLY A 28 -1.84 -9.03 8.54
CA GLY A 28 -2.81 -8.46 7.61
C GLY A 28 -2.16 -7.87 6.36
N ILE A 29 -3.01 -7.50 5.40
CA ILE A 29 -2.57 -7.06 4.06
C ILE A 29 -1.91 -5.68 4.09
N ALA A 30 -2.53 -4.71 4.75
CA ALA A 30 -2.05 -3.35 4.90
C ALA A 30 -2.39 -2.83 6.30
N GLY A 31 -1.57 -1.91 6.82
CA GLY A 31 -1.93 -1.12 8.00
C GLY A 31 -2.74 0.13 7.61
N TYR A 32 -3.55 0.64 8.54
CA TYR A 32 -4.32 1.86 8.37
C TYR A 32 -4.04 2.78 9.56
N PHE A 33 -3.62 4.01 9.29
CA PHE A 33 -3.20 4.96 10.32
C PHE A 33 -3.76 6.35 10.01
N ALA A 34 -3.92 7.18 11.03
CA ALA A 34 -4.43 8.55 10.86
C ALA A 34 -3.32 9.55 10.50
N SER A 35 -2.07 9.27 10.85
CA SER A 35 -0.94 10.20 10.69
C SER A 35 0.39 9.46 10.43
N LEU A 36 1.37 10.20 9.89
CA LEU A 36 2.77 9.76 9.80
C LEU A 36 3.47 9.71 11.18
N ASP A 37 2.94 10.42 12.17
CA ASP A 37 3.49 10.48 13.52
C ASP A 37 2.98 9.34 14.43
N ASP A 38 2.16 8.45 13.89
CA ASP A 38 1.66 7.30 14.63
C ASP A 38 2.84 6.41 15.06
N PRO A 39 3.00 6.13 16.37
CA PRO A 39 4.16 5.40 16.89
C PRO A 39 4.27 3.98 16.32
N ASP A 40 3.14 3.37 15.95
CA ASP A 40 3.08 2.00 15.46
C ASP A 40 3.32 1.92 13.92
N LEU A 41 3.35 3.06 13.23
CA LEU A 41 3.59 3.09 11.78
C LEU A 41 4.97 2.52 11.43
N ALA A 42 5.99 2.81 12.23
CA ALA A 42 7.36 2.36 12.00
C ALA A 42 7.48 0.82 12.06
N ASP A 43 6.65 0.15 12.86
CA ASP A 43 6.61 -1.31 12.94
C ASP A 43 5.99 -1.94 11.69
N ARG A 44 5.12 -1.19 10.99
CA ARG A 44 4.51 -1.62 9.73
C ARG A 44 5.41 -1.43 8.52
N VAL A 45 5.92 -0.21 8.33
CA VAL A 45 6.60 0.20 7.08
C VAL A 45 8.10 0.45 7.24
N GLY A 46 8.64 0.27 8.45
CA GLY A 46 10.02 0.55 8.78
C GLY A 46 10.30 2.04 9.01
N LYS A 47 11.57 2.36 9.33
CA LYS A 47 11.99 3.70 9.76
C LYS A 47 12.17 4.73 8.64
N ARG A 48 12.17 4.31 7.38
CA ARG A 48 12.39 5.17 6.20
C ARG A 48 11.42 4.78 5.07
N PRO A 49 10.11 4.94 5.27
CA PRO A 49 9.13 4.53 4.26
C PRO A 49 9.18 5.45 3.03
N LEU A 50 8.85 4.89 1.88
CA LEU A 50 8.51 5.69 0.70
C LEU A 50 7.09 6.26 0.89
N VAL A 51 6.98 7.58 1.03
CA VAL A 51 5.70 8.27 1.13
C VAL A 51 5.28 8.80 -0.24
N VAL A 52 4.07 8.42 -0.68
CA VAL A 52 3.44 8.87 -1.93
C VAL A 52 2.00 9.25 -1.68
N LYS A 53 1.44 10.15 -2.51
CA LYS A 53 0.05 10.58 -2.41
C LYS A 53 -0.79 9.92 -3.50
N ALA A 54 -1.88 9.26 -3.10
CA ALA A 54 -2.85 8.77 -4.06
C ALA A 54 -3.55 9.94 -4.77
N LEU A 55 -3.74 9.81 -6.08
CA LEU A 55 -4.50 10.79 -6.86
C LEU A 55 -5.99 10.68 -6.62
N ARG A 56 -6.46 9.44 -6.44
CA ARG A 56 -7.84 9.10 -6.16
C ARG A 56 -7.91 7.70 -5.57
N VAL A 57 -9.08 7.38 -5.01
CA VAL A 57 -9.45 6.02 -4.63
C VAL A 57 -10.39 5.42 -5.68
N SER A 58 -10.26 4.11 -5.92
CA SER A 58 -11.13 3.31 -6.77
C SER A 58 -11.67 2.09 -6.02
N GLY A 59 -12.61 1.38 -6.63
CA GLY A 59 -13.27 0.22 -6.04
C GLY A 59 -14.77 0.22 -6.33
N GLY A 60 -15.49 -0.66 -5.65
CA GLY A 60 -16.95 -0.74 -5.77
C GLY A 60 -17.63 0.54 -5.28
N LYS A 61 -18.87 0.78 -5.73
CA LYS A 61 -19.65 1.98 -5.39
C LYS A 61 -19.70 2.28 -3.89
N PHE A 62 -19.68 1.24 -3.05
CA PHE A 62 -19.79 1.31 -1.60
C PHE A 62 -18.46 1.10 -0.85
N PHE A 63 -17.42 0.63 -1.54
CA PHE A 63 -16.12 0.30 -0.93
C PHE A 63 -14.99 0.74 -1.86
N LYS A 64 -14.45 1.94 -1.60
CA LYS A 64 -13.32 2.50 -2.34
C LYS A 64 -12.02 2.23 -1.59
N THR A 65 -11.45 1.05 -1.80
CA THR A 65 -10.30 0.54 -1.05
C THR A 65 -9.00 0.55 -1.83
N ASP A 66 -9.04 0.82 -3.13
CA ASP A 66 -7.86 0.79 -3.99
C ASP A 66 -7.31 2.21 -4.17
N ALA A 67 -6.00 2.38 -3.99
CA ALA A 67 -5.33 3.65 -4.24
C ALA A 67 -4.79 3.71 -5.67
N VAL A 68 -5.08 4.81 -6.38
CA VAL A 68 -4.57 5.07 -7.73
C VAL A 68 -3.44 6.10 -7.65
N LEU A 69 -2.24 5.71 -8.09
CA LEU A 69 -1.04 6.56 -8.07
C LEU A 69 -0.83 7.28 -9.40
N SER A 70 -0.09 8.40 -9.34
CA SER A 70 0.45 9.06 -10.53
C SER A 70 1.49 8.17 -11.23
N PRO A 71 1.78 8.37 -12.53
CA PRO A 71 2.81 7.58 -13.22
C PRO A 71 4.18 7.74 -12.57
N ALA A 72 4.50 8.95 -12.08
CA ALA A 72 5.75 9.22 -11.38
C ALA A 72 5.85 8.46 -10.04
N ASP A 73 4.78 8.46 -9.23
CA ASP A 73 4.79 7.74 -7.96
C ASP A 73 4.72 6.22 -8.14
N ALA A 74 3.99 5.75 -9.15
CA ALA A 74 3.97 4.35 -9.55
C ALA A 74 5.39 3.86 -9.90
N GLU A 75 6.17 4.65 -10.63
CA GLU A 75 7.54 4.32 -10.98
C GLU A 75 8.47 4.30 -9.76
N ARG A 76 8.33 5.29 -8.86
CA ARG A 76 9.07 5.30 -7.58
C ARG A 76 8.77 4.04 -6.76
N VAL A 77 7.50 3.64 -6.67
CA VAL A 77 7.08 2.41 -6.00
C VAL A 77 7.73 1.18 -6.62
N ARG A 78 7.72 1.04 -7.96
CA ARG A 78 8.39 -0.07 -8.64
C ARG A 78 9.89 -0.10 -8.39
N ALA A 79 10.55 1.04 -8.53
CA ALA A 79 11.99 1.16 -8.35
C ALA A 79 12.44 0.82 -6.92
N GLU A 80 11.70 1.27 -5.90
CA GLU A 80 12.02 0.94 -4.52
C GLU A 80 11.61 -0.48 -4.14
N ASN A 81 10.52 -1.01 -4.70
CA ASN A 81 10.14 -2.39 -4.46
C ASN A 81 11.16 -3.37 -5.06
N ALA A 82 11.71 -3.08 -6.24
CA ALA A 82 12.76 -3.90 -6.86
C ALA A 82 14.03 -4.03 -5.98
N LYS A 83 14.29 -3.06 -5.09
CA LYS A 83 15.44 -3.06 -4.17
C LYS A 83 15.12 -3.72 -2.82
N SER A 84 13.94 -3.43 -2.26
CA SER A 84 13.61 -3.74 -0.87
C SER A 84 12.60 -4.88 -0.69
N LEU A 85 11.85 -5.21 -1.75
CA LEU A 85 10.75 -6.18 -1.77
C LEU A 85 9.70 -5.88 -0.70
N PHE A 86 9.44 -4.59 -0.44
CA PHE A 86 8.54 -4.16 0.63
C PHE A 86 7.08 -4.59 0.37
N LEU A 87 6.66 -4.68 -0.89
CA LEU A 87 5.32 -5.13 -1.27
C LEU A 87 5.10 -6.62 -0.97
N ASP A 88 6.12 -7.46 -1.17
CA ASP A 88 6.08 -8.90 -0.86
C ASP A 88 6.05 -9.15 0.65
N LYS A 89 6.67 -8.25 1.42
CA LYS A 89 6.69 -8.27 2.89
C LYS A 89 5.43 -7.67 3.53
N LEU A 90 4.44 -7.26 2.72
CA LEU A 90 3.25 -6.54 3.16
C LEU A 90 3.56 -5.26 3.94
N ALA A 91 4.73 -4.65 3.75
CA ALA A 91 5.16 -3.43 4.44
C ALA A 91 4.51 -2.18 3.81
N VAL A 92 3.18 -2.16 3.86
CA VAL A 92 2.31 -1.14 3.25
C VAL A 92 1.37 -0.59 4.31
N ALA A 93 1.22 0.73 4.33
CA ALA A 93 0.28 1.45 5.18
C ALA A 93 -0.50 2.48 4.36
N PHE A 94 -1.80 2.61 4.65
CA PHE A 94 -2.65 3.67 4.13
C PHE A 94 -2.88 4.69 5.23
N LEU A 95 -2.68 5.97 4.90
CA LEU A 95 -3.10 7.07 5.75
C LEU A 95 -4.52 7.47 5.33
N THR A 96 -5.44 7.44 6.28
CA THR A 96 -6.85 7.79 6.05
C THR A 96 -7.29 8.83 7.06
N GLU A 97 -8.01 9.85 6.60
CA GLU A 97 -8.71 10.78 7.48
C GLU A 97 -9.89 10.03 8.12
N ASN A 98 -10.04 10.14 9.44
CA ASN A 98 -11.19 9.61 10.18
C ASN A 98 -12.42 10.48 9.97
#